data_AF-A0A4V2RCB8-F1
#
_entry.id   AF-A0A4V2RCB8-F1
#
_cell.length_a   1.000
_cell.length_b   1.000
_cell.length_c   1.000
_cell.angle_alpha   90.00
_cell.angle_beta   90.00
_cell.angle_gamma   90.00
#
_symmetry.space_group_name_H-M   'P 1'
#
loop_
_entity.id
_entity.type
_entity.pdbx_description
1 polymer ?
#
loop_
_entity_poly.entity_id
_entity_poly.type
_entity_poly.pdbx_seq_one_letter_code
_entity_poly.pdbx_strand_id
1 'polypeptide(L)'
;MRAPSGAVAGLCSASATMFSVGMAFLGYWGLYEPGGWRSADLVIVILALVGFAALGSVPWIVTTPVADDGEEKVVAARRALALGVVLIWLSVFVSVFT
;
A
#
# COMPACT_ATOMS: atom_id res chain seq x y z
N MET A 1 -21.98 -0.19 -13.31
CA MET A 1 -21.20 -0.53 -14.52
C MET A 1 -20.40 -1.78 -14.16
N ARG A 2 -20.77 -2.95 -14.70
CA ARG A 2 -20.22 -4.24 -14.24
C ARG A 2 -18.70 -4.19 -14.26
N ALA A 3 -18.06 -4.48 -13.12
CA ALA A 3 -16.61 -4.46 -13.04
C ALA A 3 -16.03 -5.38 -14.14
N PRO A 4 -15.03 -4.92 -14.92
CA PRO A 4 -14.49 -5.69 -16.03
C PRO A 4 -13.93 -7.02 -15.53
N SER A 5 -14.13 -8.09 -16.31
CA SER A 5 -13.56 -9.40 -16.04
C SER A 5 -12.04 -9.29 -15.84
N GLY A 6 -11.53 -9.82 -14.72
CA GLY A 6 -10.10 -9.75 -14.37
C GLY A 6 -9.70 -8.61 -13.43
N ALA A 7 -10.62 -7.72 -13.04
CA ALA A 7 -10.32 -6.62 -12.10
C ALA A 7 -9.75 -7.10 -10.75
N VAL A 8 -10.23 -8.23 -10.25
CA VAL A 8 -9.77 -8.83 -8.97
C VAL A 8 -8.30 -9.25 -9.06
N ALA A 9 -7.94 -10.01 -10.08
CA ALA A 9 -6.56 -10.45 -10.30
C ALA A 9 -5.62 -9.25 -10.49
N GLY A 10 -6.03 -8.27 -11.30
CA GLY A 10 -5.25 -7.04 -11.53
C GLY A 10 -5.01 -6.23 -10.25
N LEU A 11 -6.05 -6.05 -9.40
CA LEU A 11 -5.93 -5.35 -8.13
C LEU A 11 -4.98 -6.07 -7.17
N CYS A 12 -5.10 -7.40 -7.03
CA CYS A 12 -4.24 -8.19 -6.16
C CYS A 12 -2.78 -8.19 -6.62
N SER A 13 -2.54 -8.34 -7.93
CA SER A 13 -1.18 -8.27 -8.49
C SER A 13 -0.57 -6.89 -8.28
N ALA A 14 -1.31 -5.81 -8.58
CA ALA A 14 -0.83 -4.45 -8.37
C ALA A 14 -0.55 -4.14 -6.90
N SER A 15 -1.42 -4.58 -5.98
CA SER A 15 -1.21 -4.40 -4.54
C SER A 15 0.04 -5.15 -4.07
N ALA A 16 0.23 -6.39 -4.52
CA ALA A 16 1.40 -7.19 -4.16
C ALA A 16 2.69 -6.56 -4.67
N THR A 17 2.72 -6.09 -5.93
CA THR A 17 3.89 -5.41 -6.49
C THR A 17 4.27 -4.17 -5.68
N MET A 18 3.30 -3.31 -5.36
CA MET A 18 3.59 -2.09 -4.59
C MET A 18 3.97 -2.39 -3.14
N PHE A 19 3.41 -3.44 -2.55
CA PHE A 19 3.82 -3.92 -1.24
C PHE A 19 5.29 -4.39 -1.26
N SER A 20 5.69 -5.16 -2.28
CA SER A 20 7.09 -5.58 -2.43
C SER A 20 8.04 -4.40 -2.63
N VAL A 21 7.66 -3.39 -3.44
CA VAL A 21 8.44 -2.16 -3.62
C VAL A 21 8.63 -1.43 -2.30
N GLY A 22 7.55 -1.27 -1.52
CA GLY A 22 7.64 -0.65 -0.20
C GLY A 22 8.56 -1.44 0.73
N MET A 23 8.49 -2.78 0.73
CA MET A 23 9.36 -3.61 1.57
C MET A 23 10.83 -3.44 1.19
N ALA A 24 11.13 -3.41 -0.10
CA ALA A 24 12.49 -3.16 -0.58
C ALA A 24 12.99 -1.76 -0.14
N PHE A 25 12.13 -0.75 -0.22
CA PHE A 25 12.44 0.60 0.25
C PHE A 25 12.79 0.60 1.75
N LEU A 26 11.94 0.06 2.63
CA LEU A 26 12.24 0.03 4.07
C LEU A 26 13.43 -0.87 4.43
N GLY A 27 13.65 -1.96 3.69
CA GLY A 27 14.79 -2.84 3.90
C GLY A 27 16.13 -2.18 3.58
N TYR A 28 16.11 -1.18 2.70
CA TYR A 28 17.30 -0.39 2.35
C TYR A 28 17.41 0.90 3.18
N TRP A 29 16.29 1.55 3.48
CA TRP A 29 16.23 2.82 4.20
C TRP A 29 16.52 2.65 5.70
N GLY A 30 17.44 3.46 6.25
CA GLY A 30 17.70 3.56 7.69
C GLY A 30 18.38 2.34 8.35
N LEU A 31 18.56 1.22 7.65
CA LEU A 31 19.13 -0.01 8.21
C LEU A 31 20.65 0.07 8.42
N TYR A 32 21.32 0.99 7.71
CA TYR A 32 22.77 1.14 7.71
C TYR A 32 23.27 2.44 8.34
N GLU A 33 22.37 3.31 8.80
CA GLU A 33 22.79 4.58 9.39
C GLU A 33 23.15 4.39 10.87
N PRO A 34 24.41 4.66 11.27
CA PRO A 34 24.87 4.49 12.64
C PRO A 34 24.35 5.58 13.60
N GLY A 35 23.48 6.47 13.14
CA GLY A 35 22.86 7.54 13.93
C GLY A 35 21.54 7.10 14.60
N GLY A 36 21.17 7.74 15.71
CA GLY A 36 19.87 7.52 16.35
C GLY A 36 18.71 8.00 15.47
N TRP A 37 17.54 7.37 15.61
CA TRP A 37 16.34 7.73 14.85
C TRP A 37 15.92 9.17 15.14
N ARG A 38 15.84 9.98 14.07
CA ARG A 38 15.28 11.32 14.10
C ARG A 38 13.76 11.21 14.02
N SER A 39 13.06 12.26 14.44
CA SER A 39 11.59 12.30 14.35
C SER A 39 11.07 12.11 12.91
N ALA A 40 11.87 12.48 11.90
CA ALA A 40 11.56 12.25 10.50
C ALA A 40 11.51 10.74 10.15
N ASP A 41 12.41 9.93 10.71
CA ASP A 41 12.47 8.48 10.46
C ASP A 41 11.19 7.79 10.96
N LEU A 42 10.68 8.23 12.12
CA LEU A 42 9.40 7.76 12.64
C LEU A 42 8.25 8.09 11.69
N VAL A 43 8.23 9.29 11.10
CA VAL A 43 7.19 9.69 10.13
C VAL A 43 7.25 8.81 8.89
N ILE A 44 8.44 8.56 8.34
CA ILE A 44 8.67 7.69 7.17
C ILE A 44 8.14 6.29 7.48
N VAL A 45 8.56 5.69 8.60
CA VAL A 45 8.15 4.33 8.99
C VAL A 45 6.66 4.23 9.21
N ILE A 46 6.03 5.17 9.93
CA ILE A 46 4.58 5.17 10.16
C ILE A 46 3.83 5.25 8.83
N LEU A 47 4.25 6.12 7.92
CA LEU A 47 3.59 6.30 6.64
C LEU A 47 3.70 5.03 5.78
N ALA A 48 4.88 4.41 5.77
CA ALA A 48 5.09 3.13 5.09
C ALA A 48 4.24 2.00 5.68
N LEU A 49 4.17 1.89 7.01
CA LEU A 49 3.36 0.87 7.70
C LEU A 49 1.87 1.02 7.43
N VAL A 50 1.34 2.25 7.45
CA VAL A 50 -0.06 2.51 7.09
C VAL A 50 -0.29 2.22 5.60
N GLY A 51 0.68 2.55 4.74
CA GLY A 51 0.67 2.18 3.32
C GLY A 51 0.57 0.68 3.10
N PHE A 52 1.37 -0.11 3.81
CA PHE A 52 1.31 -1.58 3.77
C PHE A 52 -0.01 -2.13 4.28
N ALA A 53 -0.54 -1.60 5.38
CA ALA A 53 -1.83 -2.03 5.90
C ALA A 53 -2.95 -1.81 4.86
N ALA A 54 -2.93 -0.65 4.19
CA ALA A 54 -3.87 -0.36 3.12
C ALA A 54 -3.69 -1.30 1.92
N LEU A 55 -2.46 -1.50 1.43
CA LEU A 55 -2.17 -2.41 0.31
C LEU A 55 -2.52 -3.87 0.63
N GLY A 56 -2.19 -4.34 1.84
CA GLY A 56 -2.50 -5.69 2.31
C GLY A 56 -3.99 -5.95 2.54
N SER A 57 -4.77 -4.88 2.78
CA SER A 57 -6.24 -4.99 2.87
C SER A 57 -6.92 -5.17 1.51
N VAL A 58 -6.26 -4.85 0.39
CA VAL A 58 -6.85 -4.93 -0.96
C VAL A 58 -7.32 -6.35 -1.31
N PRO A 59 -6.49 -7.41 -1.16
CA PRO A 59 -6.94 -8.80 -1.36
C PRO A 59 -8.10 -9.18 -0.45
N TRP A 60 -8.08 -8.75 0.81
CA TRP A 60 -9.14 -9.05 1.78
C TRP A 60 -10.48 -8.44 1.35
N ILE A 61 -10.48 -7.17 0.96
CA ILE A 61 -11.68 -6.44 0.53
C ILE A 61 -12.27 -7.06 -0.73
N VAL A 62 -11.43 -7.42 -1.71
CA VAL A 62 -11.93 -7.91 -3.00
C VAL A 62 -12.39 -9.36 -2.93
N THR A 63 -11.77 -10.21 -2.10
CA THR A 63 -12.06 -11.66 -2.03
C THR A 63 -13.14 -12.08 -1.04
N THR A 64 -13.57 -11.20 -0.13
CA THR A 64 -14.62 -11.53 0.86
C THR A 64 -15.94 -11.98 0.21
N PRO A 65 -16.55 -13.11 0.60
CA PRO A 65 -17.84 -13.51 0.03
C PRO A 65 -18.96 -12.65 0.62
N VAL A 66 -19.57 -11.76 -0.18
CA VAL A 66 -20.78 -11.00 0.17
C VAL A 66 -21.84 -11.25 -0.91
N ALA A 67 -23.09 -11.38 -0.48
CA ALA A 67 -24.22 -11.86 -1.27
C ALA A 67 -24.72 -10.90 -2.37
N ASP A 68 -24.41 -9.61 -2.27
CA ASP A 68 -24.77 -8.57 -3.24
C ASP A 68 -23.58 -7.59 -3.39
N ASP A 69 -23.45 -6.92 -4.54
CA ASP A 69 -22.51 -5.80 -4.78
C ASP A 69 -21.02 -6.08 -5.11
N GLY A 70 -20.74 -7.01 -6.03
CA GLY A 70 -19.40 -7.17 -6.60
C GLY A 70 -18.77 -5.90 -7.20
N GLU A 71 -19.56 -4.90 -7.63
CA GLU A 71 -19.06 -3.60 -8.10
C GLU A 71 -18.51 -2.71 -6.97
N GLU A 72 -19.23 -2.62 -5.85
CA GLU A 72 -18.87 -1.73 -4.74
C GLU A 72 -17.54 -2.15 -4.09
N LYS A 73 -17.31 -3.46 -4.00
CA LYS A 73 -16.05 -4.02 -3.50
C LYS A 73 -14.84 -3.65 -4.36
N VAL A 74 -15.01 -3.63 -5.68
CA VAL A 74 -13.92 -3.25 -6.61
C VAL A 74 -13.58 -1.76 -6.46
N VAL A 75 -14.58 -0.90 -6.23
CA VAL A 75 -14.36 0.52 -5.97
C VAL A 75 -13.64 0.73 -4.64
N ALA A 76 -14.07 0.05 -3.58
CA ALA A 76 -13.41 0.10 -2.27
C ALA A 76 -11.96 -0.39 -2.34
N ALA A 77 -11.73 -1.54 -3.00
CA ALA A 77 -10.39 -2.09 -3.22
C ALA A 77 -9.49 -1.14 -4.02
N ARG A 78 -10.02 -0.45 -5.04
CA ARG A 78 -9.27 0.55 -5.81
C ARG A 78 -8.89 1.76 -4.95
N ARG A 79 -9.78 2.22 -4.06
CA ARG A 79 -9.49 3.32 -3.12
C ARG A 79 -8.41 2.91 -2.12
N ALA A 80 -8.50 1.71 -1.56
CA ALA A 80 -7.49 1.17 -0.65
C ALA A 80 -6.12 1.04 -1.35
N LEU A 81 -6.10 0.54 -2.60
CA LEU A 81 -4.89 0.49 -3.43
C LEU A 81 -4.29 1.89 -3.63
N ALA A 82 -5.11 2.85 -4.08
CA ALA A 82 -4.64 4.21 -4.35
C ALA A 82 -4.09 4.88 -3.08
N LEU A 83 -4.78 4.72 -1.95
CA LEU A 83 -4.33 5.23 -0.66
C LEU A 83 -3.00 4.61 -0.24
N GLY A 84 -2.87 3.30 -0.35
CA GLY A 84 -1.61 2.59 -0.05
C GLY A 84 -0.44 3.06 -0.92
N VAL A 85 -0.67 3.20 -2.23
CA VAL A 85 0.33 3.71 -3.18
C VAL A 85 0.77 5.13 -2.82
N VAL A 86 -0.19 6.03 -2.54
CA VAL A 86 0.11 7.42 -2.19
C VAL A 86 0.92 7.50 -0.89
N LEU A 87 0.56 6.71 0.14
CA LEU A 87 1.28 6.70 1.41
C LEU A 87 2.73 6.19 1.25
N ILE A 88 2.94 5.13 0.48
CA ILE A 88 4.30 4.62 0.19
C ILE A 88 5.11 5.67 -0.56
N TRP A 89 4.55 6.31 -1.59
CA TRP A 89 5.29 7.35 -2.33
C TRP A 89 5.54 8.60 -1.51
N LEU A 90 4.61 9.02 -0.65
CA LEU A 90 4.87 10.10 0.30
C LEU A 90 5.98 9.72 1.28
N SER A 91 6.09 8.45 1.67
CA SER A 91 7.14 7.98 2.56
C SER A 91 8.51 8.12 1.90
N VAL A 92 8.60 7.70 0.62
CA VAL A 92 9.80 7.87 -0.20
C VAL A 92 10.11 9.35 -0.43
N PHE A 93 9.09 10.17 -0.70
CA PHE A 93 9.28 11.60 -0.89
C PHE A 93 9.86 12.25 0.36
N VAL A 94 9.25 12.02 1.53
CA VAL A 94 9.75 12.55 2.81
C VAL A 94 11.19 12.09 3.05
N SER A 95 11.50 10.82 2.78
CA SER A 95 12.85 10.27 2.97
C SER A 95 13.91 11.00 2.14
N VAL A 96 13.58 11.41 0.91
CA VAL A 96 14.52 12.15 0.04
C VAL A 96 14.82 13.56 0.56
N PHE A 97 13.93 14.16 1.36
CA PHE A 97 14.05 15.55 1.82
C PHE A 97 14.50 15.70 3.28
N THR A 98 14.80 14.62 3.99
CA THR A 98 15.12 14.60 5.44
C THR A 98 16.53 14.12 5.73
#